data_AF-A0A2W1AL97-F1
#
_entry.id   AF-A0A2W1AL97-F1
#
_cell.length_a   1.000
_cell.length_b   1.000
_cell.length_c   1.000
_cell.angle_alpha   90.00
_cell.angle_beta   90.00
_cell.angle_gamma   90.00
#
_symmetry.space_group_name_H-M   'P 1'
#
loop_
_entity.id
_entity.type
_entity.pdbx_description
1 polymer ?
#
loop_
_entity_poly.entity_id
_entity_poly.type
_entity_poly.pdbx_seq_one_letter_code
_entity_poly.pdbx_strand_id
1 'polypeptide(L)'
;MPVISQFYGILIRMFFNDHQPSHFHAVYAEYELLVGISPIVVLDGQAPNRVRSMVLEWTALHQLELLTTGNAVEMPRLPSEWSLLNKGVVY
;
A
#
# COMPACT_ATOMS: atom_id res chain seq x y z
N MET A 1 4.20 -1.12 7.27
CA MET A 1 3.28 -0.84 6.16
C MET A 1 3.36 -2.03 5.21
N PRO A 2 2.26 -2.76 4.94
CA PRO A 2 2.28 -3.85 3.97
C PRO A 2 2.64 -3.36 2.57
N VAL A 3 3.27 -4.22 1.76
CA VAL A 3 3.47 -3.99 0.33
C VAL A 3 2.16 -4.30 -0.38
N ILE A 4 1.60 -3.33 -1.11
CA ILE A 4 0.33 -3.46 -1.83
C ILE A 4 0.54 -3.66 -3.34
N SER A 5 1.72 -3.31 -3.86
CA SER A 5 2.10 -3.54 -5.26
C SER A 5 3.61 -3.55 -5.43
N GLN A 6 4.09 -4.23 -6.46
CA GLN A 6 5.50 -4.25 -6.85
C GLN A 6 5.62 -4.29 -8.38
N PHE A 7 6.46 -3.41 -8.94
CA PHE A 7 6.74 -3.39 -10.38
C PHE A 7 8.09 -2.73 -10.67
N TYR A 8 8.85 -3.21 -11.66
CA TYR A 8 10.14 -2.64 -12.07
C TYR A 8 11.14 -2.36 -10.92
N GLY A 9 11.10 -3.16 -9.85
CA GLY A 9 11.92 -2.96 -8.64
C GLY A 9 11.40 -1.89 -7.67
N ILE A 10 10.25 -1.30 -7.96
CA ILE A 10 9.54 -0.34 -7.10
C ILE A 10 8.59 -1.11 -6.19
N LEU A 11 8.65 -0.83 -4.89
CA LEU A 11 7.74 -1.35 -3.87
C LEU A 11 6.77 -0.25 -3.47
N ILE A 12 5.46 -0.51 -3.60
CA ILE A 12 4.41 0.37 -3.10
C ILE A 12 3.96 -0.13 -1.73
N ARG A 13 4.08 0.72 -0.72
CA ARG A 13 3.75 0.40 0.68
C ARG A 13 2.77 1.43 1.23
N MET A 14 1.72 0.96 1.89
CA MET A 14 0.68 1.83 2.44
C MET A 14 0.12 1.26 3.74
N PHE A 15 -0.25 2.13 4.69
CA PHE A 15 -1.17 1.78 5.77
C PHE A 15 -2.51 2.45 5.51
N PHE A 16 -3.59 1.68 5.49
CA PHE A 16 -4.95 2.17 5.20
C PHE A 16 -5.61 2.91 6.36
N ASN A 17 -4.99 2.88 7.55
CA ASN A 17 -5.61 3.33 8.80
C ASN A 17 -4.98 4.62 9.36
N ASP A 18 -4.28 5.40 8.54
CA ASP A 18 -3.55 6.57 9.02
C ASP A 18 -3.83 7.82 8.16
N HIS A 19 -3.73 8.96 8.84
CA HIS A 19 -4.39 10.25 8.60
C HIS A 19 -4.48 10.80 7.16
N GLN A 20 -5.41 11.74 6.97
CA GLN A 20 -5.51 12.57 5.77
C GLN A 20 -4.34 13.57 5.70
N PRO A 21 -3.73 13.82 4.51
CA PRO A 21 -4.08 13.26 3.21
C PRO A 21 -3.58 11.81 3.03
N SER A 22 -4.41 10.99 2.38
CA SER A 22 -4.06 9.59 2.06
C SER A 22 -2.83 9.55 1.15
N HIS A 23 -1.79 8.85 1.60
CA HIS A 23 -0.51 8.74 0.93
C HIS A 23 0.06 7.33 1.02
N PHE A 24 1.04 7.04 0.17
CA PHE A 24 1.81 5.79 0.21
C PHE A 24 3.30 6.08 0.00
N HIS A 25 4.13 5.09 0.32
CA HIS A 25 5.56 5.10 0.11
C HIS A 25 5.92 4.27 -1.14
N ALA A 26 6.65 4.86 -2.08
CA ALA A 26 7.27 4.15 -3.20
C ALA A 26 8.77 4.01 -2.95
N VAL A 27 9.27 2.79 -2.79
CA VAL A 27 10.68 2.51 -2.51
C VAL A 27 11.34 1.90 -3.74
N TYR A 28 12.48 2.44 -4.16
CA TYR A 28 13.31 1.94 -5.27
C TYR A 28 14.79 2.04 -4.92
N ALA A 29 15.45 0.90 -4.70
CA ALA A 29 16.84 0.86 -4.22
C ALA A 29 17.03 1.74 -2.96
N GLU A 30 17.89 2.75 -3.01
CA GLU A 30 18.11 3.73 -1.93
C GLU A 30 17.10 4.89 -1.91
N TYR A 31 16.24 4.98 -2.93
CA TYR A 31 15.29 6.07 -3.12
C TYR A 31 13.94 5.75 -2.50
N GLU A 32 13.29 6.79 -1.98
CA GLU A 32 11.94 6.73 -1.44
C GLU A 32 11.16 7.98 -1.86
N LEU A 33 9.89 7.78 -2.26
CA LEU A 33 8.93 8.83 -2.52
C LEU A 33 7.73 8.68 -1.60
N LEU A 34 7.33 9.79 -0.98
CA LEU A 34 6.04 9.92 -0.31
C LEU A 34 5.06 10.52 -1.31
N VAL A 35 4.01 9.77 -1.67
CA VAL A 35 3.09 10.16 -2.74
C VAL A 35 1.67 10.28 -2.20
N GLY A 36 1.06 11.46 -2.36
CA GLY A 36 -0.35 11.69 -2.11
C GLY A 36 -1.22 11.02 -3.18
N ILE A 37 -2.35 10.47 -2.76
CA ILE A 37 -3.28 9.76 -3.66
C ILE A 37 -4.33 10.72 -4.23
N SER A 38 -4.77 11.70 -3.45
CA SER A 38 -5.73 12.73 -3.88
C SER A 38 -5.42 14.05 -3.17
N PRO A 39 -4.75 15.01 -3.82
CA PRO A 39 -4.28 14.98 -5.22
C PRO A 39 -3.09 14.03 -5.43
N ILE A 40 -2.88 13.59 -6.68
CA ILE A 40 -1.70 12.80 -7.09
C ILE A 40 -0.49 13.73 -7.14
N VAL A 41 0.33 13.70 -6.09
CA VAL A 41 1.49 14.59 -5.95
C VAL A 41 2.57 13.93 -5.13
N VAL A 42 3.84 14.25 -5.43
CA VAL A 42 4.95 13.88 -4.54
C VAL A 42 4.96 14.86 -3.37
N LEU A 43 4.73 14.34 -2.17
CA LEU A 43 4.73 15.10 -0.92
C LEU A 43 6.15 15.29 -0.40
N ASP A 44 6.99 14.26 -0.53
CA ASP A 44 8.39 14.28 -0.10
C ASP A 44 9.20 13.18 -0.81
N GLY A 45 10.52 13.26 -0.68
CA GLY A 45 11.45 12.25 -1.16
C GLY A 45 12.00 12.53 -2.55
N GLN A 46 12.90 11.65 -2.98
CA GLN A 46 13.61 11.77 -4.25
C GLN A 46 13.74 10.41 -4.91
N ALA A 47 13.71 10.41 -6.24
CA ALA A 47 13.99 9.26 -7.08
C ALA A 47 14.42 9.75 -8.47
N PRO A 48 15.08 8.91 -9.29
CA PRO A 48 15.30 9.20 -10.70
C PRO A 48 13.99 9.57 -11.40
N ASN A 49 14.03 10.55 -12.32
CA ASN A 49 12.82 11.07 -12.98
C ASN A 49 11.93 9.97 -13.57
N ARG A 50 12.54 8.93 -14.16
CA ARG A 50 11.81 7.78 -14.72
C ARG A 50 11.00 7.04 -13.65
N VAL A 51 11.58 6.81 -12.47
CA VAL A 51 10.89 6.15 -11.35
C VAL A 51 9.73 7.01 -10.88
N ARG A 52 9.95 8.33 -10.71
CA ARG A 52 8.88 9.26 -10.33
C ARG A 52 7.72 9.23 -11.33
N SER A 53 8.00 9.28 -12.64
CA SER A 53 6.98 9.19 -13.68
C SER A 53 6.19 7.88 -13.60
N MET A 54 6.87 6.73 -13.49
CA MET A 54 6.21 5.43 -13.38
C MET A 54 5.31 5.32 -12.14
N VAL A 55 5.75 5.86 -11.00
CA VAL A 55 4.95 5.86 -9.77
C VAL A 55 3.70 6.74 -9.92
N LEU A 56 3.82 7.94 -10.51
CA LEU A 56 2.69 8.84 -10.71
C LEU A 56 1.68 8.29 -11.73
N GLU A 57 2.16 7.68 -12.82
CA GLU A 57 1.31 6.99 -13.80
C GLU A 57 0.58 5.80 -13.16
N TRP A 58 1.30 4.98 -12.41
CA TRP A 58 0.71 3.87 -11.67
C TRP A 58 -0.36 4.37 -10.67
N THR A 59 -0.09 5.47 -9.97
CA THR A 59 -1.06 6.09 -9.04
C THR A 59 -2.31 6.52 -9.77
N ALA A 60 -2.19 7.17 -10.94
CA ALA A 60 -3.34 7.60 -11.73
C ALA A 60 -4.20 6.43 -12.20
N LEU A 61 -3.58 5.31 -12.59
CA LEU A 61 -4.28 4.10 -13.01
C LEU A 61 -5.03 3.40 -11.87
N HIS A 62 -4.51 3.47 -10.64
CA HIS A 62 -5.05 2.76 -9.47
C HIS A 62 -5.68 3.70 -8.44
N GLN A 63 -5.89 4.97 -8.77
CA GLN A 63 -6.29 6.01 -7.80
C GLN A 63 -7.60 5.64 -7.10
N LEU A 64 -8.58 5.13 -7.86
CA LEU A 64 -9.87 4.73 -7.31
C LEU A 64 -9.71 3.57 -6.31
N GLU A 65 -8.93 2.55 -6.65
CA GLU A 65 -8.66 1.41 -5.77
C GLU A 65 -7.97 1.84 -4.48
N LEU A 66 -6.98 2.73 -4.58
CA LEU A 66 -6.26 3.28 -3.42
C LEU A 66 -7.18 4.09 -2.50
N LEU A 67 -8.18 4.78 -3.04
CA LEU A 67 -9.18 5.52 -2.28
C LEU A 67 -10.27 4.62 -1.68
N THR A 68 -10.61 3.51 -2.35
CA THR A 68 -11.67 2.59 -1.91
C THR A 68 -11.18 1.47 -1.01
N THR A 69 -9.88 1.18 -0.95
CA THR A 69 -9.34 0.12 -0.09
C THR A 69 -9.48 0.43 1.41
N GLY A 70 -9.66 1.70 1.79
CA GLY A 70 -10.13 2.09 3.13
C GLY A 70 -11.58 1.68 3.44
N ASN A 71 -12.33 1.22 2.43
CA ASN A 71 -13.71 0.73 2.51
C ASN A 71 -13.82 -0.78 2.23
N ALA A 72 -12.79 -1.58 2.55
CA ALA A 72 -13.07 -2.95 2.93
C ALA A 72 -13.83 -2.86 4.26
N VAL A 73 -15.17 -2.95 4.25
CA VAL A 73 -15.85 -4.23 4.50
C VAL A 73 -15.13 -4.93 5.63
N GLU A 74 -15.73 -4.93 6.83
CA GLU A 74 -15.38 -5.85 7.92
C GLU A 74 -14.73 -7.09 7.30
N MET A 75 -13.44 -7.32 7.59
CA MET A 75 -12.86 -8.65 7.48
C MET A 75 -14.00 -9.60 7.87
N PRO A 76 -14.48 -10.51 6.99
CA PRO A 76 -15.47 -11.48 7.45
C PRO A 76 -14.79 -12.11 8.64
N ARG A 77 -15.30 -11.84 9.85
CA ARG A 77 -14.78 -12.45 11.07
C ARG A 77 -14.69 -13.91 10.71
N LEU A 78 -13.45 -14.43 10.62
CA LEU A 78 -13.25 -15.83 10.31
C LEU A 78 -14.21 -16.57 11.25
N PRO A 79 -15.08 -17.46 10.73
CA PRO A 79 -15.99 -18.22 11.58
C PRO A 79 -15.16 -18.79 12.73
N SER A 80 -15.66 -18.68 13.95
CA SER A 80 -14.98 -19.08 15.20
C SER A 80 -14.45 -20.52 15.20
N GLU A 81 -14.77 -21.29 14.18
CA GLU A 81 -14.38 -22.66 13.92
C GLU A 81 -12.92 -22.82 13.43
N TRP A 82 -12.32 -21.80 12.79
CA TRP A 82 -10.91 -21.88 12.35
C TRP A 82 -9.88 -21.67 13.47
N SER A 83 -10.32 -21.31 14.68
CA SER A 83 -9.45 -21.21 15.87
C SER A 83 -9.12 -22.58 16.50
N LEU A 84 -9.74 -23.67 16.02
CA LEU A 84 -9.56 -25.00 16.58
C LEU A 84 -8.57 -25.89 15.80
N LEU A 85 -8.15 -25.49 14.60
CA LEU A 85 -7.27 -26.31 13.75
C LEU A 85 -5.77 -26.06 13.95
N ASN A 86 -5.36 -25.24 14.93
CA ASN A 86 -3.96 -25.06 15.30
C ASN A 86 -3.68 -25.34 16.79
N LYS A 87 -4.53 -26.13 17.45
CA LYS A 87 -4.24 -26.73 18.76
C LYS A 87 -3.95 -28.21 18.62
N GLY A 88 -2.79 -28.51 18.07
CA GLY A 88 -2.19 -29.82 18.16
C GLY A 88 -0.69 -29.71 17.97
N VAL A 89 0.06 -30.33 18.89
CA VAL A 89 1.51 -30.57 18.87
C VAL A 89 2.27 -29.36 19.47
N VAL A 90 2.94 -29.39 20.65
CA VAL A 90 3.79 -30.42 21.30
C VAL A 90 3.97 -30.12 22.82
N TYR A 91 4.03 -31.20 23.64
CA TYR A 91 4.37 -31.40 25.08
C TYR A 91 3.60 -30.61 26.16
#